data_AF-A0A8S0W328-F1
#
_entry.id   AF-A0A8S0W328-F1
#
_cell.length_a   1.000
_cell.length_b   1.000
_cell.length_c   1.000
_cell.angle_alpha   90.00
_cell.angle_beta   90.00
_cell.angle_gamma   90.00
#
_symmetry.space_group_name_H-M   'P 1'
#
loop_
_entity.id
_entity.type
_entity.pdbx_description
1 polymer ?
#
loop_
_entity_poly.entity_id
_entity_poly.type
_entity_poly.pdbx_seq_one_letter_code
_entity_poly.pdbx_strand_id
1 'polypeptide(L)'
;MYLAKRIRLMDPLAANTAHPPTFLPPSKSQSTSGHTSQTTTHLFAQLSSVLYGKEEHQWQPQDLMQRQGASSVEPQTKARHNMRKNSLPKRKQSDKRNRFVPANRSIQEVDTVHPTCPPAPYQEALTPHFSLQRPHVLAQERLTCWKPTTPRNVLGHPTNLTEANLRRILEVMEGAWAEGTREGYGSGLLVYHVFCDQKGISEEQWAPASPILIASFIATITGAYTGGTISNYVFGVRAWHLLHGVSWRMNSSELETLLKAAAKAAPASTKRKKRLPYTKEFMLAIRDKLDLETPLDAAVYACLTTTFWSAARLGEFTVKNLTDFKATHHVKPSDVITTTDANGLTTTAFHIPVTKTEPIEGEDVSWSKQNGDTDPAAALDKHLSTLAKAAQAAGLDPLQGHGIRIGSTLEYLLRGIPFEVMKVKGRWASDAFLTYLRKHTQILAPYMQANPLHHNEFIRLTMPPIRRG
;
A
#
# COMPACT_ATOMS: atom_id res chain seq x y z
N MET A 1 3.55 9.04 11.67
CA MET A 1 4.05 9.68 12.91
C MET A 1 4.70 8.62 13.81
N TYR A 2 5.97 8.30 13.56
CA TYR A 2 6.74 7.38 14.42
C TYR A 2 7.33 8.19 15.58
N LEU A 3 6.94 7.85 16.81
CA LEU A 3 7.58 8.36 18.02
C LEU A 3 9.03 7.86 18.06
N ALA A 4 9.96 8.72 17.65
CA ALA A 4 11.37 8.56 17.97
C ALA A 4 11.51 8.71 19.50
N LYS A 5 11.78 7.59 20.18
CA LYS A 5 12.18 7.62 21.59
C LYS A 5 13.56 8.27 21.67
N ARG A 6 13.71 9.16 22.66
CA ARG A 6 14.91 9.88 23.07
C ARG A 6 16.19 9.03 22.87
N ILE A 7 17.03 9.40 21.90
CA ILE A 7 18.36 8.84 21.72
C ILE A 7 19.35 9.82 22.34
N ARG A 8 20.01 9.43 23.43
CA ARG A 8 21.33 9.97 23.77
C ARG A 8 22.34 9.06 23.09
N LEU A 9 22.98 9.53 22.03
CA LEU A 9 24.19 8.90 21.53
C LEU A 9 25.24 9.01 22.65
N MET A 10 25.81 7.87 23.04
CA MET A 10 26.73 7.78 24.16
C MET A 10 28.01 8.57 23.87
N ASP A 11 28.41 9.40 24.84
CA ASP A 11 29.66 10.13 24.87
C ASP A 11 30.82 9.16 25.19
N PRO A 12 31.90 9.05 24.38
CA PRO A 12 32.90 7.99 24.54
C PRO A 12 33.79 8.07 25.79
N LEU A 13 33.62 9.06 26.67
CA LEU A 13 34.57 9.37 27.74
C LEU A 13 34.17 8.91 29.15
N ALA A 14 33.05 8.20 29.34
CA ALA A 14 32.50 7.91 30.67
C ALA A 14 32.50 6.42 31.09
N ALA A 15 33.39 5.58 30.55
CA ALA A 15 33.48 4.16 30.92
C ALA A 15 34.90 3.77 31.36
N ASN A 16 35.35 4.31 32.49
CA ASN A 16 36.45 3.71 33.23
C ASN A 16 36.32 4.05 34.72
N THR A 17 35.78 3.11 35.51
CA THR A 17 36.05 2.85 36.94
C THR A 17 34.87 2.05 37.54
N ALA A 18 35.08 0.75 37.77
CA ALA A 18 34.70 0.04 39.00
C ALA A 18 34.75 -1.49 38.78
N HIS A 19 35.63 -2.14 39.54
CA HIS A 19 35.74 -3.58 39.71
C HIS A 19 34.57 -4.17 40.54
N PRO A 20 34.34 -5.50 40.49
CA PRO A 20 33.14 -6.15 41.01
C PRO A 20 33.30 -6.65 42.46
N PRO A 21 32.21 -7.03 43.15
CA PRO A 21 32.31 -8.16 44.07
C PRO A 21 31.18 -9.20 43.94
N THR A 22 31.66 -10.41 43.67
CA THR A 22 31.41 -11.74 44.25
C THR A 22 30.21 -12.00 45.19
N PHE A 23 29.59 -13.16 44.93
CA PHE A 23 28.52 -13.89 45.62
C PHE A 23 28.82 -14.35 47.06
N LEU A 24 27.77 -14.46 47.92
CA LEU A 24 27.36 -15.67 48.66
C LEU A 24 25.96 -15.48 49.36
N PRO A 25 25.10 -16.53 49.52
CA PRO A 25 23.70 -16.43 49.99
C PRO A 25 23.44 -17.22 51.33
N PRO A 26 22.19 -17.61 51.73
CA PRO A 26 21.22 -16.86 52.55
C PRO A 26 20.74 -17.61 53.84
N SER A 27 19.96 -16.95 54.72
CA SER A 27 19.16 -17.62 55.77
C SER A 27 17.66 -17.27 55.68
N LYS A 28 16.83 -18.29 55.95
CA LYS A 28 15.40 -18.45 55.59
C LYS A 28 14.46 -18.17 56.77
N SER A 29 13.23 -17.75 56.48
CA SER A 29 11.99 -18.44 56.92
C SER A 29 10.79 -17.87 56.14
N GLN A 30 10.14 -18.68 55.29
CA GLN A 30 8.85 -19.38 55.49
C GLN A 30 7.67 -18.39 55.43
N SER A 31 6.60 -18.58 54.65
CA SER A 31 5.82 -19.75 54.22
C SER A 31 5.00 -19.34 52.97
N THR A 32 4.32 -20.12 52.13
CA THR A 32 3.58 -21.39 52.25
C THR A 32 3.21 -21.87 50.82
N SER A 33 3.21 -23.21 50.63
CA SER A 33 2.43 -24.06 49.69
C SER A 33 2.48 -23.79 48.17
N GLY A 34 2.66 -24.77 47.28
CA GLY A 34 2.76 -26.22 47.40
C GLY A 34 2.99 -26.82 46.00
N HIS A 35 3.94 -27.76 45.92
CA HIS A 35 4.31 -28.53 44.73
C HIS A 35 3.61 -29.90 44.75
N THR A 36 3.15 -30.33 43.56
CA THR A 36 3.12 -31.72 43.01
C THR A 36 2.47 -31.54 41.63
N SER A 37 3.16 -31.52 40.49
CA SER A 37 4.03 -32.53 39.86
C SER A 37 3.40 -33.92 39.84
N GLN A 38 3.30 -34.47 38.61
CA GLN A 38 2.74 -35.78 38.23
C GLN A 38 1.19 -35.71 38.23
N THR A 39 0.42 -35.89 37.16
CA THR A 39 0.50 -36.92 36.12
C THR A 39 -0.48 -36.57 34.99
N THR A 40 -0.13 -35.64 34.10
CA THR A 40 -0.69 -35.59 32.73
C THR A 40 0.39 -35.72 31.66
N THR A 41 1.47 -36.42 32.06
CA THR A 41 2.24 -37.46 31.34
C THR A 41 1.35 -38.51 30.62
N HIS A 42 0.09 -38.18 30.32
CA HIS A 42 -0.84 -39.01 29.57
C HIS A 42 -1.39 -38.32 28.31
N LEU A 43 -1.10 -37.03 28.07
CA LEU A 43 -1.41 -36.38 26.79
C LEU A 43 -0.16 -35.86 26.05
N PHE A 44 0.90 -35.47 26.77
CA PHE A 44 2.20 -35.19 26.15
C PHE A 44 2.93 -36.45 25.65
N ALA A 45 2.61 -37.62 26.21
CA ALA A 45 3.09 -38.92 25.73
C ALA A 45 2.34 -39.43 24.47
N GLN A 46 1.24 -38.79 24.04
CA GLN A 46 0.53 -39.17 22.83
C GLN A 46 0.90 -38.34 21.59
N LEU A 47 1.58 -37.20 21.74
CA LEU A 47 2.01 -36.40 20.57
C LEU A 47 3.53 -36.17 20.49
N SER A 48 4.27 -36.33 21.60
CA SER A 48 5.73 -36.21 21.62
C SER A 48 6.48 -37.37 20.97
N SER A 49 5.82 -38.44 20.49
CA SER A 49 6.49 -39.39 19.57
C SER A 49 6.50 -38.88 18.13
N VAL A 50 5.54 -38.04 17.73
CA VAL A 50 5.47 -37.57 16.33
C VAL A 50 6.48 -36.46 16.07
N LEU A 51 6.65 -35.56 17.06
CA LEU A 51 7.34 -34.30 16.78
C LEU A 51 8.86 -34.40 16.82
N TYR A 52 9.45 -35.36 17.56
CA TYR A 52 10.89 -35.65 17.50
C TYR A 52 11.20 -37.10 17.89
N GLY A 53 11.45 -37.97 16.92
CA GLY A 53 11.98 -39.30 17.22
C GLY A 53 12.34 -40.05 15.95
N LYS A 54 13.56 -39.80 15.47
CA LYS A 54 14.21 -40.53 14.37
C LYS A 54 14.05 -42.05 14.52
N GLU A 55 13.78 -42.69 13.38
CA GLU A 55 14.12 -44.06 12.94
C GLU A 55 14.22 -45.15 14.02
N GLU A 56 13.74 -46.37 13.84
CA GLU A 56 13.19 -47.16 12.74
C GLU A 56 12.86 -48.49 13.44
N HIS A 57 11.78 -49.16 13.07
CA HIS A 57 11.75 -50.61 12.83
C HIS A 57 10.30 -51.08 12.69
N GLN A 58 9.99 -51.43 11.44
CA GLN A 58 9.50 -52.75 11.07
C GLN A 58 8.18 -53.20 11.70
N TRP A 59 7.10 -53.05 10.92
CA TRP A 59 5.99 -53.99 10.99
C TRP A 59 5.66 -54.49 9.58
N GLN A 60 5.76 -55.81 9.43
CA GLN A 60 5.51 -56.55 8.20
C GLN A 60 4.02 -56.92 8.08
N PRO A 61 3.53 -57.05 6.83
CA PRO A 61 2.12 -57.06 6.47
C PRO A 61 1.56 -58.47 6.37
N GLN A 62 0.33 -58.69 6.80
CA GLN A 62 -0.50 -59.79 6.30
C GLN A 62 -1.95 -59.32 6.12
N ASP A 63 -2.51 -59.74 4.98
CA ASP A 63 -3.90 -59.65 4.54
C ASP A 63 -4.32 -58.29 3.92
N LEU A 64 -4.50 -58.11 2.60
CA LEU A 64 -5.06 -59.02 1.61
C LEU A 64 -4.75 -58.52 0.18
N MET A 65 -3.93 -59.26 -0.59
CA MET A 65 -4.13 -59.44 -2.03
C MET A 65 -3.77 -60.88 -2.39
N GLN A 66 -4.77 -61.73 -2.51
CA GLN A 66 -4.71 -62.82 -3.47
C GLN A 66 -5.16 -62.27 -4.82
N ARG A 67 -4.21 -62.09 -5.76
CA ARG A 67 -4.26 -62.68 -7.11
C ARG A 67 -2.99 -62.29 -7.91
N GLN A 68 -2.14 -63.31 -7.97
CA GLN A 68 -0.98 -63.63 -8.81
C GLN A 68 -0.76 -62.87 -10.14
N GLY A 69 0.53 -62.70 -10.50
CA GLY A 69 0.97 -62.57 -11.90
C GLY A 69 2.37 -61.95 -12.06
N ALA A 70 3.40 -62.79 -12.23
CA ALA A 70 4.82 -62.48 -12.25
C ALA A 70 5.34 -61.75 -13.52
N SER A 71 6.43 -60.98 -13.38
CA SER A 71 7.75 -61.24 -14.00
C SER A 71 8.56 -59.95 -14.18
N SER A 72 9.79 -60.00 -13.65
CA SER A 72 10.91 -59.08 -13.85
C SER A 72 11.20 -58.76 -15.31
N VAL A 73 11.75 -57.56 -15.58
CA VAL A 73 13.04 -57.29 -16.26
C VAL A 73 13.38 -55.78 -16.13
N GLU A 74 14.65 -55.49 -15.84
CA GLU A 74 15.27 -54.17 -15.64
C GLU A 74 15.63 -53.45 -16.98
N PRO A 75 16.23 -52.25 -16.99
CA PRO A 75 15.75 -51.11 -17.76
C PRO A 75 16.52 -50.89 -19.08
N GLN A 76 15.85 -50.32 -20.09
CA GLN A 76 16.53 -49.79 -21.27
C GLN A 76 16.06 -48.40 -21.68
N THR A 77 17.08 -47.61 -22.02
CA THR A 77 17.13 -46.25 -22.56
C THR A 77 16.50 -46.08 -23.96
N LYS A 78 16.20 -44.81 -24.28
CA LYS A 78 15.98 -44.18 -25.60
C LYS A 78 14.59 -44.37 -26.23
N ALA A 79 13.92 -43.26 -26.56
CA ALA A 79 13.85 -42.73 -27.93
C ALA A 79 12.70 -41.72 -28.13
N ARG A 80 12.97 -40.73 -28.98
CA ARG A 80 12.03 -39.82 -29.63
C ARG A 80 11.06 -40.57 -30.54
N HIS A 81 9.81 -40.11 -30.64
CA HIS A 81 9.06 -39.80 -31.88
C HIS A 81 7.64 -39.31 -31.53
N ASN A 82 7.27 -38.06 -31.83
CA ASN A 82 6.72 -37.51 -33.08
C ASN A 82 5.20 -37.70 -33.28
N MET A 83 4.52 -36.54 -33.20
CA MET A 83 3.35 -36.06 -33.94
C MET A 83 2.01 -36.83 -33.94
N ARG A 84 0.96 -36.12 -33.52
CA ARG A 84 -0.16 -35.84 -34.44
C ARG A 84 -0.84 -34.48 -34.13
N LYS A 85 -0.95 -33.66 -35.18
CA LYS A 85 -1.63 -32.36 -35.24
C LYS A 85 -3.13 -32.56 -35.49
N ASN A 86 -3.96 -31.63 -35.02
CA ASN A 86 -5.17 -31.08 -35.66
C ASN A 86 -5.51 -29.77 -34.91
N SER A 87 -5.16 -28.59 -35.43
CA SER A 87 -5.87 -27.73 -36.40
C SER A 87 -6.92 -26.81 -35.77
N LEU A 88 -6.54 -25.53 -35.59
CA LEU A 88 -7.43 -24.37 -35.38
C LEU A 88 -7.35 -23.46 -36.63
N PRO A 89 -8.44 -22.77 -37.04
CA PRO A 89 -8.49 -22.02 -38.29
C PRO A 89 -7.89 -20.60 -38.20
N LYS A 90 -7.34 -20.18 -39.34
CA LYS A 90 -6.61 -18.93 -39.63
C LYS A 90 -7.48 -17.67 -39.57
N ARG A 91 -6.89 -16.55 -39.15
CA ARG A 91 -7.31 -15.20 -39.59
C ARG A 91 -6.10 -14.41 -40.13
N LYS A 92 -6.34 -13.76 -41.27
CA LYS A 92 -5.40 -13.15 -42.22
C LYS A 92 -4.60 -11.98 -41.63
N GLN A 93 -3.34 -11.92 -42.04
CA GLN A 93 -2.37 -10.84 -41.86
C GLN A 93 -2.45 -9.91 -43.08
N SER A 94 -2.45 -8.60 -42.87
CA SER A 94 -1.98 -7.64 -43.88
C SER A 94 -1.23 -6.49 -43.22
N ASP A 95 0.02 -6.35 -43.63
CA ASP A 95 0.97 -5.29 -43.31
C ASP A 95 0.47 -3.90 -43.70
N LYS A 96 0.61 -2.93 -42.79
CA LYS A 96 0.93 -1.53 -43.17
C LYS A 96 1.88 -0.91 -42.15
N ARG A 97 3.05 -0.53 -42.67
CA ARG A 97 4.15 0.21 -42.03
C ARG A 97 3.65 1.51 -41.39
N ASN A 98 3.86 1.69 -40.08
CA ASN A 98 3.68 3.00 -39.43
C ASN A 98 5.03 3.73 -39.37
N ARG A 99 5.08 4.84 -40.10
CA ARG A 99 6.15 5.84 -40.12
C ARG A 99 6.00 6.66 -38.84
N PHE A 100 7.00 6.61 -37.94
CA PHE A 100 7.00 7.39 -36.71
C PHE A 100 7.25 8.87 -37.06
N VAL A 101 6.30 9.74 -36.75
CA VAL A 101 6.45 11.20 -36.81
C VAL A 101 6.39 11.70 -35.36
N PRO A 102 7.43 12.35 -34.83
CA PRO A 102 7.38 12.90 -33.49
C PRO A 102 6.46 14.12 -33.50
N ALA A 103 5.36 14.05 -32.74
CA ALA A 103 4.50 15.19 -32.48
C ALA A 103 5.24 16.17 -31.57
N ASN A 104 5.70 17.28 -32.14
CA ASN A 104 6.27 18.41 -31.43
C ASN A 104 5.14 19.12 -30.66
N ARG A 105 4.85 18.69 -29.43
CA ARG A 105 4.02 19.46 -28.49
C ARG A 105 4.96 20.32 -27.65
N SER A 106 4.87 21.62 -27.86
CA SER A 106 5.33 22.63 -26.91
C SER A 106 4.72 22.34 -25.54
N ILE A 107 5.55 21.92 -24.60
CA ILE A 107 5.18 21.74 -23.21
C ILE A 107 5.13 23.14 -22.61
N GLN A 108 3.92 23.64 -22.37
CA GLN A 108 3.74 24.77 -21.45
C GLN A 108 4.09 24.27 -20.04
N GLU A 109 4.99 24.98 -19.36
CA GLU A 109 5.29 24.80 -17.94
C GLU A 109 3.98 24.91 -17.16
N VAL A 110 3.54 23.78 -16.61
CA VAL A 110 2.51 23.77 -15.58
C VAL A 110 3.24 23.60 -14.26
N ASP A 111 3.54 24.73 -13.61
CA ASP A 111 3.91 24.78 -12.21
C ASP A 111 2.72 24.29 -11.37
N THR A 112 2.65 22.97 -11.18
CA THR A 112 1.76 22.36 -10.21
C THR A 112 2.40 22.46 -8.83
N VAL A 113 2.31 23.66 -8.23
CA VAL A 113 2.58 23.83 -6.80
C VAL A 113 1.44 23.12 -6.04
N HIS A 114 1.67 21.87 -5.67
CA HIS A 114 0.87 21.24 -4.63
C HIS A 114 1.13 21.99 -3.31
N PRO A 115 0.11 22.46 -2.58
CA PRO A 115 0.31 23.06 -1.28
C PRO A 115 0.76 21.95 -0.31
N THR A 116 2.06 21.79 -0.14
CA THR A 116 2.62 20.88 0.86
C THR A 116 2.51 21.53 2.23
N CYS A 117 1.99 20.77 3.20
CA CYS A 117 2.04 21.18 4.60
C CYS A 117 3.52 21.45 4.96
N PRO A 118 3.86 22.57 5.63
CA PRO A 118 5.24 22.85 5.98
C PRO A 118 5.85 21.72 6.81
N PRO A 119 7.13 21.36 6.57
CA PRO A 119 7.75 20.26 7.28
C PRO A 119 7.84 20.56 8.77
N ALA A 120 7.55 19.55 9.60
CA ALA A 120 7.70 19.69 11.04
C ALA A 120 9.17 20.00 11.41
N PRO A 121 9.43 20.77 12.48
CA PRO A 121 10.77 20.99 12.98
C PRO A 121 11.49 19.66 13.27
N TYR A 122 12.81 19.66 13.06
CA TYR A 122 13.63 18.53 13.49
C TYR A 122 13.57 18.37 15.01
N GLN A 123 13.67 17.13 15.49
CA GLN A 123 13.97 16.90 16.89
C GLN A 123 15.39 17.39 17.17
N GLU A 124 15.63 17.93 18.37
CA GLU A 124 16.92 18.51 18.76
C GLU A 124 18.11 17.59 18.42
N ALA A 125 18.02 16.29 18.75
CA ALA A 125 19.04 15.29 18.48
C ALA A 125 19.14 14.81 17.00
N LEU A 126 18.29 15.31 16.12
CA LEU A 126 18.20 14.95 14.70
C LEU A 126 18.24 16.20 13.79
N THR A 127 18.86 17.27 14.26
CA THR A 127 19.04 18.50 13.46
C THR A 127 20.34 18.38 12.66
N PRO A 128 20.30 18.32 11.31
CA PRO A 128 21.50 18.31 10.49
C PRO A 128 22.16 19.69 10.50
N HIS A 129 23.47 19.75 10.24
CA HIS A 129 24.13 21.04 10.01
C HIS A 129 23.54 21.75 8.79
N PHE A 130 23.54 23.08 8.83
CA PHE A 130 23.02 23.88 7.73
C PHE A 130 23.81 23.64 6.44
N SER A 131 23.10 23.41 5.34
CA SER A 131 23.68 23.17 4.02
C SER A 131 22.65 23.54 2.95
N LEU A 132 23.08 24.28 1.92
CA LEU A 132 22.21 24.64 0.79
C LEU A 132 21.80 23.42 -0.04
N GLN A 133 22.60 22.35 0.03
CA GLN A 133 22.36 21.09 -0.65
C GLN A 133 21.33 20.22 0.09
N ARG A 134 20.88 20.62 1.29
CA ARG A 134 20.00 19.86 2.17
C ARG A 134 18.86 20.73 2.72
N PRO A 135 17.95 21.23 1.87
CA PRO A 135 16.85 22.07 2.31
C PRO A 135 15.95 21.32 3.31
N HIS A 136 15.30 22.07 4.21
CA HIS A 136 14.32 21.52 5.15
C HIS A 136 13.02 21.22 4.40
N VAL A 137 12.79 19.92 4.15
CA VAL A 137 11.67 19.39 3.35
C VAL A 137 11.02 18.20 4.05
N LEU A 138 9.87 17.73 3.53
CA LEU A 138 9.20 16.54 4.05
C LEU A 138 10.09 15.31 3.91
N ALA A 139 9.92 14.33 4.80
CA ALA A 139 10.77 13.14 4.78
C ALA A 139 10.74 12.41 3.42
N GLN A 140 9.59 12.37 2.74
CA GLN A 140 9.46 11.75 1.43
C GLN A 140 10.18 12.48 0.29
N GLU A 141 10.50 13.76 0.46
CA GLU A 141 11.12 14.62 -0.56
C GLU A 141 12.65 14.64 -0.44
N ARG A 142 13.22 14.18 0.69
CA ARG A 142 14.67 14.28 0.94
C ARG A 142 15.50 13.54 -0.10
N LEU A 143 15.03 12.41 -0.62
CA LEU A 143 15.78 11.65 -1.63
C LEU A 143 16.06 12.48 -2.89
N THR A 144 15.09 13.27 -3.34
CA THR A 144 15.20 14.11 -4.54
C THR A 144 15.79 15.48 -4.23
N CYS A 145 15.37 16.11 -3.14
CA CYS A 145 15.78 17.47 -2.78
C CYS A 145 17.19 17.55 -2.20
N TRP A 146 17.68 16.52 -1.52
CA TRP A 146 19.04 16.54 -0.96
C TRP A 146 20.04 16.07 -2.00
N LYS A 147 21.05 16.90 -2.29
CA LYS A 147 22.01 16.67 -3.37
C LYS A 147 23.38 16.26 -2.84
N PRO A 148 24.03 15.22 -3.39
CA PRO A 148 25.43 14.95 -3.09
C PRO A 148 26.34 16.02 -3.71
N THR A 149 27.56 16.17 -3.20
CA THR A 149 28.55 17.13 -3.73
C THR A 149 28.85 16.91 -5.21
N THR A 150 28.86 15.64 -5.64
CA THR A 150 29.14 15.24 -7.04
C THR A 150 27.95 14.45 -7.62
N PRO A 151 26.93 15.13 -8.17
CA PRO A 151 25.73 14.46 -8.71
C PRO A 151 25.95 13.89 -10.12
N ARG A 152 24.94 13.16 -10.62
CA ARG A 152 24.87 12.40 -11.89
C ARG A 152 25.54 13.05 -13.11
N ASN A 153 25.51 14.38 -13.23
CA ASN A 153 26.04 15.08 -14.40
C ASN A 153 27.55 15.42 -14.31
N VAL A 154 28.16 15.20 -13.14
CA VAL A 154 29.59 15.48 -12.89
C VAL A 154 30.44 14.20 -12.92
N LEU A 155 29.81 13.02 -12.77
CA LEU A 155 30.48 11.72 -12.66
C LEU A 155 30.81 11.03 -14.01
N GLY A 156 30.61 11.70 -15.15
CA GLY A 156 30.82 11.12 -16.48
C GLY A 156 31.15 12.14 -17.58
N HIS A 157 30.99 11.76 -18.85
CA HIS A 157 31.10 12.72 -19.97
C HIS A 157 29.88 13.64 -19.98
N PRO A 158 30.06 14.98 -19.98
CA PRO A 158 28.94 15.91 -19.98
C PRO A 158 28.07 15.67 -21.22
N THR A 159 26.80 15.38 -20.99
CA THR A 159 25.81 15.36 -22.08
C THR A 159 25.30 16.78 -22.31
N ASN A 160 24.78 17.07 -23.50
CA ASN A 160 24.08 18.33 -23.79
C ASN A 160 22.63 18.36 -23.26
N LEU A 161 22.29 17.48 -22.30
CA LEU A 161 20.98 17.43 -21.68
C LEU A 161 20.77 18.64 -20.77
N THR A 162 19.57 19.20 -20.80
CA THR A 162 19.18 20.31 -19.92
C THR A 162 18.94 19.84 -18.49
N GLU A 163 18.98 20.75 -17.52
CA GLU A 163 18.63 20.46 -16.12
C GLU A 163 17.19 19.91 -16.00
N ALA A 164 16.27 20.35 -16.86
CA ALA A 164 14.91 19.81 -16.92
C ALA A 164 14.89 18.33 -17.32
N ASN A 165 15.76 17.91 -18.25
CA ASN A 165 15.86 16.50 -18.62
C ASN A 165 16.43 15.65 -17.47
N LEU A 166 17.44 16.16 -16.76
CA LEU A 166 18.03 15.48 -15.60
C LEU A 166 17.02 15.35 -14.46
N ARG A 167 16.25 16.40 -14.19
CA ARG A 167 15.15 16.37 -13.22
C ARG A 167 14.11 15.33 -13.59
N ARG A 168 13.75 15.24 -14.87
CA ARG A 168 12.78 14.23 -15.34
C ARG A 168 13.26 12.80 -15.10
N ILE A 169 14.57 12.53 -15.21
CA ILE A 169 15.14 11.22 -14.87
C ILE A 169 14.92 10.92 -13.39
N LEU A 170 15.18 11.89 -12.51
CA LEU A 170 14.97 11.73 -11.06
C LEU A 170 13.49 11.45 -10.74
N GLU A 171 12.56 12.20 -11.34
CA GLU A 171 11.11 11.99 -11.15
C GLU A 171 10.65 10.59 -11.57
N VAL A 172 11.13 10.10 -12.72
CA VAL A 172 10.78 8.77 -13.23
C VAL A 172 11.35 7.69 -12.31
N MET A 173 12.60 7.83 -11.86
CA MET A 173 13.23 6.89 -10.93
C MET A 173 12.57 6.91 -9.55
N GLU A 174 12.15 8.09 -9.08
CA GLU A 174 11.43 8.24 -7.82
C GLU A 174 10.12 7.46 -7.82
N GLY A 175 9.44 7.36 -8.97
CA GLY A 175 8.25 6.54 -9.18
C GLY A 175 8.43 5.04 -8.91
N ALA A 176 9.68 4.55 -8.78
CA ALA A 176 9.96 3.18 -8.36
C ALA A 176 9.59 2.89 -6.89
N TRP A 177 9.37 3.93 -6.07
CA TRP A 177 9.05 3.78 -4.65
C TRP A 177 7.74 4.45 -4.28
N ALA A 178 6.87 3.70 -3.60
CA ALA A 178 5.66 4.24 -2.99
C ALA A 178 5.99 5.36 -1.98
N GLU A 179 5.05 6.30 -1.78
CA GLU A 179 5.21 7.45 -0.89
C GLU A 179 5.71 7.08 0.51
N GLY A 180 5.11 6.05 1.14
CA GLY A 180 5.54 5.59 2.46
C GLY A 180 6.96 5.00 2.48
N THR A 181 7.42 4.41 1.37
CA THR A 181 8.80 3.94 1.22
C THR A 181 9.75 5.13 1.12
N ARG A 182 9.41 6.16 0.34
CA ARG A 182 10.17 7.41 0.25
C ARG A 182 10.28 8.10 1.60
N GLU A 183 9.19 8.16 2.37
CA GLU A 183 9.17 8.71 3.74
C GLU A 183 10.15 7.95 4.67
N GLY A 184 10.11 6.62 4.62
CA GLY A 184 11.00 5.77 5.40
C GLY A 184 12.47 5.91 5.00
N TYR A 185 12.74 5.99 3.70
CA TYR A 185 14.09 6.17 3.15
C TYR A 185 14.65 7.55 3.48
N GLY A 186 13.89 8.63 3.29
CA GLY A 186 14.34 9.97 3.64
C GLY A 186 14.45 10.20 5.15
N SER A 187 13.73 9.43 5.98
CA SER A 187 13.99 9.37 7.42
C SER A 187 15.36 8.75 7.72
N GLY A 188 15.70 7.66 7.04
CA GLY A 188 17.02 7.04 7.17
C GLY A 188 18.16 7.91 6.65
N LEU A 189 17.91 8.63 5.55
CA LEU A 189 18.86 9.60 5.01
C LEU A 189 19.14 10.72 6.00
N LEU A 190 18.13 11.28 6.66
CA LEU A 190 18.33 12.27 7.74
C LEU A 190 19.26 11.73 8.83
N VAL A 191 19.01 10.51 9.32
CA VAL A 191 19.83 9.90 10.38
C VAL A 191 21.27 9.66 9.92
N TYR A 192 21.46 9.27 8.65
CA TYR A 192 22.80 9.12 8.06
C TYR A 192 23.57 10.44 7.99
N HIS A 193 22.93 11.51 7.52
CA HIS A 193 23.57 12.83 7.42
C HIS A 193 23.91 13.40 8.81
N VAL A 194 23.01 13.27 9.79
CA VAL A 194 23.27 13.68 11.18
C VAL A 194 24.44 12.88 11.76
N PHE A 195 24.53 11.57 11.48
CA PHE A 195 25.67 10.75 11.86
C PHE A 195 26.98 11.27 11.24
N CYS A 196 26.99 11.60 9.94
CA CYS A 196 28.17 12.14 9.27
C CYS A 196 28.60 13.49 9.85
N ASP A 197 27.63 14.39 10.09
CA ASP A 197 27.85 15.69 10.73
C ASP A 197 28.51 15.52 12.12
N GLN A 198 28.00 14.61 12.94
CA GLN A 198 28.53 14.33 14.29
C GLN A 198 29.91 13.68 14.28
N LYS A 199 30.25 12.93 13.24
CA LYS A 199 31.56 12.30 13.07
C LYS A 199 32.58 13.21 12.36
N GLY A 200 32.18 14.41 11.94
CA GLY A 200 33.05 15.34 11.22
C GLY A 200 33.50 14.79 9.86
N ILE A 201 32.68 13.95 9.22
CA ILE A 201 32.99 13.40 7.90
C ILE A 201 32.74 14.49 6.86
N SER A 202 33.70 14.74 5.97
CA SER A 202 33.56 15.73 4.90
C SER A 202 32.44 15.36 3.93
N GLU A 203 31.65 16.33 3.45
CA GLU A 203 30.47 16.08 2.59
C GLU A 203 30.82 15.29 1.31
N GLU A 204 32.03 15.45 0.77
CA GLU A 204 32.54 14.71 -0.40
C GLU A 204 32.62 13.19 -0.16
N GLN A 205 32.76 12.77 1.10
CA GLN A 205 32.85 11.36 1.48
C GLN A 205 31.49 10.72 1.74
N TRP A 206 30.41 11.50 1.73
CA TRP A 206 29.05 10.99 2.00
C TRP A 206 28.49 10.27 0.78
N ALA A 207 28.96 10.64 -0.41
CA ALA A 207 28.60 10.05 -1.69
C ALA A 207 29.75 10.23 -2.70
N PRO A 208 30.45 9.15 -3.13
CA PRO A 208 30.16 7.74 -2.83
C PRO A 208 30.56 7.33 -1.40
N ALA A 209 29.60 6.83 -0.63
CA ALA A 209 29.86 6.28 0.69
C ALA A 209 30.76 5.03 0.59
N SER A 210 31.77 4.95 1.45
CA SER A 210 32.66 3.78 1.55
C SER A 210 32.02 2.66 2.37
N PRO A 211 32.44 1.38 2.18
CA PRO A 211 31.96 0.27 3.00
C PRO A 211 32.17 0.49 4.50
N ILE A 212 33.33 1.05 4.89
CA ILE A 212 33.64 1.34 6.29
C ILE A 212 32.75 2.43 6.89
N LEU A 213 32.36 3.44 6.10
CA LEU A 213 31.45 4.49 6.54
C LEU A 213 30.05 3.93 6.80
N ILE A 214 29.54 3.10 5.89
CA ILE A 214 28.25 2.43 6.07
C ILE A 214 28.30 1.45 7.25
N ALA A 215 29.41 0.73 7.42
CA ALA A 215 29.58 -0.16 8.56
C ALA A 215 29.59 0.60 9.90
N SER A 216 30.30 1.73 9.97
CA SER A 216 30.33 2.62 11.12
C SER A 216 28.96 3.22 11.42
N PHE A 217 28.22 3.62 10.39
CA PHE A 217 26.84 4.09 10.50
C PHE A 217 25.94 3.02 11.13
N ILE A 218 25.93 1.79 10.58
CA ILE A 218 25.13 0.68 11.10
C ILE A 218 25.50 0.37 12.55
N ALA A 219 26.79 0.30 12.87
CA ALA A 219 27.27 0.06 14.23
C ALA A 219 26.78 1.14 15.21
N THR A 220 26.77 2.41 14.79
CA THR A 220 26.34 3.54 15.62
C THR A 220 24.84 3.50 15.94
N ILE A 221 24.01 3.13 14.97
CA ILE A 221 22.55 3.07 15.15
C ILE A 221 22.05 1.72 15.70
N THR A 222 22.95 0.76 15.86
CA THR A 222 22.66 -0.55 16.46
C THR A 222 22.25 -0.39 17.92
N GLY A 223 21.21 -1.12 18.33
CA GLY A 223 20.67 -1.04 19.69
C GLY A 223 19.68 0.11 19.92
N ALA A 224 19.80 1.21 19.17
CA ALA A 224 18.83 2.30 19.18
C ALA A 224 17.58 2.01 18.32
N TYR A 225 17.77 1.27 17.23
CA TYR A 225 16.70 0.94 16.27
C TYR A 225 16.54 -0.57 16.08
N THR A 226 15.36 -0.99 15.60
CA THR A 226 15.14 -2.38 15.22
C THR A 226 15.94 -2.74 13.97
N GLY A 227 16.34 -4.01 13.81
CA GLY A 227 17.08 -4.45 12.62
C GLY A 227 16.37 -4.09 11.30
N GLY A 228 15.03 -4.21 11.25
CA GLY A 228 14.27 -3.80 10.06
C GLY A 228 14.36 -2.30 9.75
N THR A 229 14.41 -1.45 10.79
CA THR A 229 14.60 0.00 10.63
C THR A 229 16.00 0.32 10.13
N ILE A 230 17.03 -0.30 10.70
CA ILE A 230 18.43 -0.13 10.29
C ILE A 230 18.60 -0.50 8.81
N SER A 231 18.08 -1.66 8.40
CA SER A 231 18.09 -2.08 7.00
C SER A 231 17.39 -1.05 6.10
N ASN A 232 16.22 -0.56 6.51
CA ASN A 232 15.49 0.46 5.77
C ASN A 232 16.27 1.77 5.61
N TYR A 233 17.03 2.17 6.64
CA TYR A 233 17.86 3.38 6.59
C TYR A 233 19.02 3.22 5.61
N VAL A 234 19.72 2.08 5.66
CA VAL A 234 20.78 1.75 4.70
C VAL A 234 20.24 1.72 3.27
N PHE A 235 19.05 1.13 3.06
CA PHE A 235 18.40 1.16 1.75
C PHE A 235 18.00 2.56 1.30
N GLY A 236 17.65 3.46 2.22
CA GLY A 236 17.45 4.88 1.92
C GLY A 236 18.73 5.56 1.43
N VAL A 237 19.87 5.32 2.09
CA VAL A 237 21.17 5.84 1.64
C VAL A 237 21.54 5.26 0.27
N ARG A 238 21.32 3.96 0.05
CA ARG A 238 21.53 3.32 -1.27
C ARG A 238 20.63 3.93 -2.34
N ALA A 239 19.34 4.13 -2.05
CA ALA A 239 18.38 4.71 -2.98
C ALA A 239 18.80 6.12 -3.38
N TRP A 240 19.24 6.93 -2.42
CA TRP A 240 19.78 8.27 -2.67
C TRP A 240 21.00 8.24 -3.61
N HIS A 241 21.97 7.34 -3.39
CA HIS A 241 23.11 7.16 -4.29
C HIS A 241 22.66 6.82 -5.72
N LEU A 242 21.79 5.82 -5.86
CA LEU A 242 21.30 5.35 -7.16
C LEU A 242 20.52 6.44 -7.90
N LEU A 243 19.67 7.19 -7.19
CA LEU A 243 18.87 8.27 -7.73
C LEU A 243 19.76 9.38 -8.30
N HIS A 244 20.76 9.82 -7.54
CA HIS A 244 21.71 10.84 -7.97
C HIS A 244 22.87 10.31 -8.84
N GLY A 245 22.80 9.06 -9.31
CA GLY A 245 23.78 8.49 -10.24
C GLY A 245 25.16 8.24 -9.63
N VAL A 246 25.27 8.24 -8.31
CA VAL A 246 26.51 7.95 -7.58
C VAL A 246 26.68 6.45 -7.44
N SER A 247 27.90 5.95 -7.66
CA SER A 247 28.18 4.51 -7.56
C SER A 247 27.99 4.01 -6.12
N TRP A 248 27.20 2.94 -5.95
CA TRP A 248 27.05 2.22 -4.68
C TRP A 248 27.86 0.92 -4.70
N ARG A 249 29.07 0.94 -4.14
CA ARG A 249 29.98 -0.20 -4.11
C ARG A 249 30.12 -0.73 -2.69
N MET A 250 29.35 -1.77 -2.36
CA MET A 250 29.36 -2.42 -1.05
C MET A 250 29.75 -3.89 -1.17
N ASN A 251 30.40 -4.42 -0.14
CA ASN A 251 30.53 -5.85 0.02
C ASN A 251 29.21 -6.41 0.57
N SER A 252 28.45 -7.10 -0.27
CA SER A 252 27.12 -7.61 0.09
C SER A 252 27.16 -8.56 1.28
N SER A 253 28.15 -9.46 1.37
CA SER A 253 28.21 -10.45 2.46
C SER A 253 28.57 -9.81 3.79
N GLU A 254 29.48 -8.84 3.79
CA GLU A 254 29.83 -8.05 4.98
C GLU A 254 28.63 -7.23 5.45
N LEU A 255 27.96 -6.54 4.53
CA LEU A 255 26.78 -5.73 4.83
C LEU A 255 25.64 -6.58 5.40
N GLU A 256 25.34 -7.73 4.79
CA GLU A 256 24.32 -8.67 5.29
C GLU A 256 24.69 -9.21 6.68
N THR A 257 25.96 -9.55 6.89
CA THR A 257 26.46 -10.01 8.19
C THR A 257 26.27 -8.94 9.26
N LEU A 258 26.58 -7.68 8.93
CA LEU A 258 26.46 -6.56 9.86
C LEU A 258 24.98 -6.24 10.18
N LEU A 259 24.10 -6.23 9.18
CA LEU A 259 22.66 -6.05 9.39
C LEU A 259 22.07 -7.18 10.24
N LYS A 260 22.52 -8.42 10.04
CA LYS A 260 22.13 -9.59 10.86
C LYS A 260 22.63 -9.45 12.29
N ALA A 261 23.86 -8.97 12.50
CA ALA A 261 24.40 -8.69 13.83
C ALA A 261 23.60 -7.58 14.53
N ALA A 262 23.31 -6.48 13.84
CA ALA A 262 22.51 -5.37 14.37
C ALA A 262 21.10 -5.82 14.79
N ALA A 263 20.45 -6.68 13.98
CA ALA A 263 19.14 -7.24 14.29
C ALA A 263 19.15 -8.13 15.54
N LYS A 264 20.26 -8.84 15.81
CA LYS A 264 20.45 -9.65 17.03
C LYS A 264 20.74 -8.79 18.25
N ALA A 265 21.51 -7.71 18.09
CA ALA A 265 21.84 -6.78 19.15
C ALA A 265 20.67 -5.88 19.60
N ALA A 266 19.59 -5.81 18.80
CA ALA A 266 18.40 -5.04 19.13
C ALA A 266 17.76 -5.51 20.47
N PRO A 267 17.62 -4.62 21.48
CA PRO A 267 17.06 -4.96 22.79
C PRO A 267 15.67 -5.55 22.69
N ALA A 268 15.31 -6.46 23.62
CA ALA A 268 13.96 -7.03 23.66
C ALA A 268 12.86 -5.96 23.76
N SER A 269 13.15 -4.82 24.41
CA SER A 269 12.25 -3.66 24.51
C SER A 269 11.91 -3.00 23.17
N THR A 270 12.72 -3.21 22.13
CA THR A 270 12.49 -2.69 20.77
C THR A 270 11.61 -3.63 19.92
N LYS A 271 11.48 -4.90 20.34
CA LYS A 271 10.66 -5.89 19.64
C LYS A 271 9.21 -5.77 20.10
N ARG A 272 8.29 -5.58 19.16
CA ARG A 272 6.85 -5.60 19.48
C ARG A 272 6.45 -6.99 19.94
N LYS A 273 5.62 -7.06 21.00
CA LYS A 273 4.96 -8.30 21.41
C LYS A 273 4.15 -8.85 20.24
N LYS A 274 4.09 -10.18 20.11
CA LYS A 274 3.19 -10.83 19.15
C LYS A 274 1.76 -10.38 19.47
N ARG A 275 1.04 -9.93 18.43
CA ARG A 275 -0.36 -9.52 18.56
C ARG A 275 -1.23 -10.77 18.71
N LEU A 276 -2.29 -10.67 19.50
CA LEU A 276 -3.31 -11.73 19.56
C LEU A 276 -4.05 -11.79 18.22
N PRO A 277 -4.41 -13.00 17.73
CA PRO A 277 -5.27 -13.12 16.58
C PRO A 277 -6.67 -12.58 16.93
N TYR A 278 -7.30 -11.87 16.00
CA TYR A 278 -8.74 -11.63 16.09
C TYR A 278 -9.45 -12.97 15.91
N THR A 279 -10.46 -13.23 16.73
CA THR A 279 -11.29 -14.44 16.63
C THR A 279 -12.74 -14.04 16.43
N LYS A 280 -13.59 -15.01 16.05
CA LYS A 280 -15.04 -14.77 15.93
C LYS A 280 -15.64 -14.33 17.26
N GLU A 281 -15.16 -14.90 18.36
CA GLU A 281 -15.62 -14.57 19.72
C GLU A 281 -15.31 -13.10 20.06
N PHE A 282 -14.16 -12.58 19.63
CA PHE A 282 -13.85 -11.15 19.79
C PHE A 282 -14.80 -10.28 18.95
N MET A 283 -15.09 -10.69 17.71
CA MET A 283 -16.01 -9.95 16.85
C MET A 283 -17.44 -9.94 17.41
N LEU A 284 -17.91 -11.06 17.99
CA LEU A 284 -19.20 -11.14 18.65
C LEU A 284 -19.25 -10.26 19.90
N ALA A 285 -18.22 -10.33 20.76
CA ALA A 285 -18.15 -9.49 21.95
C ALA A 285 -18.10 -7.98 21.61
N ILE A 286 -17.46 -7.60 20.49
CA ILE A 286 -17.48 -6.22 19.97
C ILE A 286 -18.87 -5.87 19.45
N ARG A 287 -19.51 -6.76 18.67
CA ARG A 287 -20.86 -6.55 18.15
C ARG A 287 -21.86 -6.25 19.27
N ASP A 288 -21.77 -6.98 20.38
CA ASP A 288 -22.64 -6.79 21.55
C ASP A 288 -22.51 -5.41 22.22
N LYS A 289 -21.50 -4.62 21.83
CA LYS A 289 -21.26 -3.25 22.29
C LYS A 289 -21.55 -2.19 21.23
N LEU A 290 -21.86 -2.59 20.00
CA LEU A 290 -22.18 -1.69 18.89
C LEU A 290 -23.69 -1.62 18.69
N ASP A 291 -24.20 -0.43 18.42
CA ASP A 291 -25.59 -0.26 17.97
C ASP A 291 -25.63 -0.21 16.45
N LEU A 292 -26.02 -1.32 15.82
CA LEU A 292 -26.07 -1.41 14.35
C LEU A 292 -27.18 -0.55 13.72
N GLU A 293 -28.06 0.10 14.49
CA GLU A 293 -28.93 1.16 13.93
C GLU A 293 -28.18 2.49 13.77
N THR A 294 -27.06 2.68 14.45
CA THR A 294 -26.19 3.84 14.26
C THR A 294 -25.33 3.66 12.99
N PRO A 295 -25.35 4.63 12.04
CA PRO A 295 -24.64 4.49 10.75
C PRO A 295 -23.14 4.21 10.89
N LEU A 296 -22.50 4.83 11.88
CA LEU A 296 -21.07 4.67 12.15
C LEU A 296 -20.76 3.25 12.63
N ASP A 297 -21.49 2.77 13.62
CA ASP A 297 -21.30 1.44 14.20
C ASP A 297 -21.57 0.33 13.17
N ALA A 298 -22.60 0.49 12.34
CA ALA A 298 -22.85 -0.40 11.21
C ALA A 298 -21.68 -0.41 10.21
N ALA A 299 -21.10 0.75 9.89
CA ALA A 299 -19.94 0.84 9.01
C ALA A 299 -18.69 0.20 9.62
N VAL A 300 -18.43 0.44 10.91
CA VAL A 300 -17.31 -0.18 11.65
C VAL A 300 -17.45 -1.70 11.65
N TYR A 301 -18.65 -2.22 11.93
CA TYR A 301 -18.87 -3.66 11.96
C TYR A 301 -18.79 -4.32 10.58
N ALA A 302 -19.33 -3.66 9.55
CA ALA A 302 -19.18 -4.10 8.16
C ALA A 302 -17.72 -4.14 7.72
N CYS A 303 -16.92 -3.12 8.08
CA CYS A 303 -15.49 -3.09 7.78
C CYS A 303 -14.72 -4.19 8.51
N LEU A 304 -15.00 -4.39 9.80
CA LEU A 304 -14.39 -5.45 10.60
C LEU A 304 -14.67 -6.84 10.02
N THR A 305 -15.93 -7.16 9.73
CA THR A 305 -16.32 -8.46 9.17
C THR A 305 -15.75 -8.65 7.77
N THR A 306 -15.83 -7.65 6.90
CA THR A 306 -15.27 -7.70 5.54
C THR A 306 -13.77 -7.98 5.58
N THR A 307 -12.99 -7.18 6.32
CA THR A 307 -11.52 -7.31 6.37
C THR A 307 -11.08 -8.63 7.01
N PHE A 308 -11.79 -9.11 8.02
CA PHE A 308 -11.51 -10.40 8.64
C PHE A 308 -11.71 -11.56 7.66
N TRP A 309 -12.86 -11.61 6.98
CA TRP A 309 -13.23 -12.74 6.12
C TRP A 309 -12.58 -12.73 4.76
N SER A 310 -12.15 -11.56 4.26
CA SER A 310 -11.34 -11.46 3.04
C SER A 310 -9.84 -11.51 3.31
N ALA A 311 -9.41 -11.62 4.58
CA ALA A 311 -8.03 -11.50 5.03
C ALA A 311 -7.31 -10.23 4.50
N ALA A 312 -8.07 -9.16 4.26
CA ALA A 312 -7.56 -7.91 3.70
C ALA A 312 -6.85 -7.06 4.75
N ARG A 313 -5.98 -6.16 4.30
CA ARG A 313 -5.40 -5.14 5.18
C ARG A 313 -6.48 -4.11 5.50
N LEU A 314 -6.53 -3.67 6.75
CA LEU A 314 -7.50 -2.64 7.17
C LEU A 314 -7.44 -1.38 6.29
N GLY A 315 -6.24 -0.96 5.88
CA GLY A 315 -6.03 0.21 5.02
C GLY A 315 -6.54 0.07 3.58
N GLU A 316 -6.92 -1.13 3.13
CA GLU A 316 -7.51 -1.35 1.81
C GLU A 316 -9.01 -0.97 1.80
N PHE A 317 -9.66 -0.98 2.97
CA PHE A 317 -11.08 -0.65 3.15
C PHE A 317 -11.33 0.62 3.99
N THR A 318 -10.27 1.33 4.37
CA THR A 318 -10.37 2.55 5.21
C THR A 318 -9.51 3.67 4.66
N VAL A 319 -9.91 4.91 4.96
CA VAL A 319 -9.15 6.13 4.63
C VAL A 319 -8.67 6.78 5.93
N LYS A 320 -7.55 7.53 5.87
CA LYS A 320 -7.01 8.21 7.06
C LYS A 320 -7.95 9.30 7.57
N ASN A 321 -8.53 10.09 6.66
CA ASN A 321 -9.49 11.15 6.95
C ASN A 321 -10.65 11.12 5.95
N LEU A 322 -11.76 11.76 6.30
CA LEU A 322 -12.97 11.84 5.45
C LEU A 322 -12.70 12.46 4.06
N THR A 323 -11.68 13.31 3.95
CA THR A 323 -11.29 13.99 2.70
C THR A 323 -10.29 13.20 1.85
N ASP A 324 -9.75 12.09 2.34
CA ASP A 324 -8.65 11.38 1.68
C ASP A 324 -9.12 10.37 0.63
N PHE A 325 -10.43 10.20 0.46
CA PHE A 325 -10.98 9.28 -0.52
C PHE A 325 -10.60 9.69 -1.95
N LYS A 326 -9.98 8.75 -2.65
CA LYS A 326 -9.61 8.84 -4.06
C LYS A 326 -10.17 7.62 -4.79
N ALA A 327 -11.10 7.83 -5.71
CA ALA A 327 -11.76 6.75 -6.46
C ALA A 327 -10.80 5.90 -7.33
N THR A 328 -9.58 6.41 -7.58
CA THR A 328 -8.51 5.69 -8.29
C THR A 328 -7.65 4.82 -7.37
N HIS A 329 -7.81 4.92 -6.05
CA HIS A 329 -6.97 4.21 -5.08
C HIS A 329 -7.79 3.40 -4.07
N HIS A 330 -9.07 3.70 -3.90
CA HIS A 330 -9.92 3.09 -2.88
C HIS A 330 -11.12 2.42 -3.51
N VAL A 331 -11.55 1.33 -2.87
CA VAL A 331 -12.74 0.56 -3.23
C VAL A 331 -13.98 1.45 -3.22
N LYS A 332 -14.80 1.34 -4.26
CA LYS A 332 -16.12 1.98 -4.40
C LYS A 332 -17.20 0.91 -4.58
N PRO A 333 -18.49 1.24 -4.39
CA PRO A 333 -19.57 0.26 -4.56
C PRO A 333 -19.59 -0.43 -5.93
N SER A 334 -19.12 0.23 -7.00
CA SER A 334 -19.01 -0.37 -8.33
C SER A 334 -17.91 -1.43 -8.47
N ASP A 335 -17.01 -1.52 -7.49
CA ASP A 335 -15.92 -2.51 -7.46
C ASP A 335 -16.32 -3.78 -6.71
N VAL A 336 -17.56 -3.83 -6.20
CA VAL A 336 -18.11 -4.99 -5.50
C VAL A 336 -18.86 -5.86 -6.50
N ILE A 337 -18.45 -7.12 -6.61
CA ILE A 337 -19.03 -8.10 -7.53
C ILE A 337 -19.52 -9.29 -6.72
N THR A 338 -20.79 -9.63 -6.86
CA THR A 338 -21.36 -10.84 -6.27
C THR A 338 -21.53 -11.90 -7.34
N THR A 339 -20.86 -13.03 -7.18
CA THR A 339 -20.97 -14.20 -8.06
C THR A 339 -21.58 -15.37 -7.29
N THR A 340 -22.39 -16.17 -7.98
CA THR A 340 -22.92 -17.42 -7.44
C THR A 340 -22.46 -18.54 -8.34
N ASP A 341 -21.84 -19.57 -7.76
CA ASP A 341 -21.35 -20.72 -8.51
C ASP A 341 -22.48 -21.68 -8.90
N ALA A 342 -22.14 -22.74 -9.64
CA ALA A 342 -23.09 -23.77 -10.05
C ALA A 342 -23.73 -24.54 -8.89
N ASN A 343 -23.15 -24.47 -7.68
CA ASN A 343 -23.64 -25.11 -6.46
C ASN A 343 -24.54 -24.17 -5.64
N GLY A 344 -24.80 -22.95 -6.11
CA GLY A 344 -25.58 -21.95 -5.38
C GLY A 344 -24.79 -21.24 -4.29
N LEU A 345 -23.46 -21.38 -4.23
CA LEU A 345 -22.62 -20.71 -3.24
C LEU A 345 -22.30 -19.29 -3.72
N THR A 346 -22.74 -18.31 -2.94
CA THR A 346 -22.51 -16.90 -3.21
C THR A 346 -21.18 -16.41 -2.62
N THR A 347 -20.40 -15.73 -3.45
CA THR A 347 -19.14 -15.07 -3.08
C THR A 347 -19.22 -13.60 -3.45
N THR A 348 -18.77 -12.73 -2.55
CA THR A 348 -18.64 -11.29 -2.80
C THR A 348 -17.16 -10.96 -2.93
N ALA A 349 -16.79 -10.43 -4.08
CA ALA A 349 -15.45 -9.96 -4.41
C ALA A 349 -15.41 -8.44 -4.42
N PHE A 350 -14.25 -7.89 -4.07
CA PHE A 350 -13.94 -6.47 -4.05
C PHE A 350 -12.66 -6.27 -4.86
N HIS A 351 -12.77 -5.53 -5.95
CA HIS A 351 -11.59 -5.10 -6.69
C HIS A 351 -10.92 -3.93 -5.96
N ILE A 352 -9.70 -4.13 -5.44
CA ILE A 352 -8.92 -3.09 -4.77
C ILE A 352 -8.01 -2.43 -5.81
N PRO A 353 -8.21 -1.14 -6.17
CA PRO A 353 -7.49 -0.52 -7.28
C PRO A 353 -5.98 -0.41 -7.10
N VAL A 354 -5.50 -0.30 -5.84
CA VAL A 354 -4.09 -0.14 -5.53
C VAL A 354 -3.78 -0.94 -4.27
N THR A 355 -2.85 -1.87 -4.38
CA THR A 355 -2.29 -2.56 -3.21
C THR A 355 -0.78 -2.37 -3.12
N LYS A 356 -0.21 -2.84 -2.01
CA LYS A 356 1.24 -2.83 -1.83
C LYS A 356 1.96 -3.66 -2.90
N THR A 357 1.33 -4.73 -3.37
CA THR A 357 1.90 -5.74 -4.27
C THR A 357 1.53 -5.49 -5.71
N GLU A 358 0.32 -5.02 -5.98
CA GLU A 358 -0.18 -4.66 -7.32
C GLU A 358 -0.63 -3.19 -7.35
N PRO A 359 0.30 -2.23 -7.44
CA PRO A 359 -0.02 -0.81 -7.31
C PRO A 359 -0.58 -0.15 -8.58
N ILE A 360 -0.62 -0.88 -9.70
CA ILE A 360 -1.06 -0.35 -11.01
C ILE A 360 -2.43 -0.89 -11.39
N GLU A 361 -2.56 -2.23 -11.47
CA GLU A 361 -3.80 -2.88 -11.89
C GLU A 361 -4.71 -3.25 -10.70
N GLY A 362 -4.18 -3.22 -9.48
CA GLY A 362 -4.90 -3.68 -8.30
C GLY A 362 -5.01 -5.20 -8.22
N GLU A 363 -5.79 -5.67 -7.25
CA GLU A 363 -6.08 -7.09 -7.07
C GLU A 363 -7.46 -7.28 -6.41
N ASP A 364 -8.03 -8.46 -6.58
CA ASP A 364 -9.32 -8.80 -5.98
C ASP A 364 -9.13 -9.50 -4.63
N VAL A 365 -9.95 -9.12 -3.66
CA VAL A 365 -10.15 -9.90 -2.42
C VAL A 365 -11.60 -10.32 -2.35
N SER A 366 -11.89 -11.44 -1.70
CA SER A 366 -13.25 -11.94 -1.62
C SER A 366 -13.54 -12.62 -0.29
N TRP A 367 -14.81 -12.67 0.05
CA TRP A 367 -15.33 -13.52 1.10
C TRP A 367 -16.59 -14.23 0.62
N SER A 368 -16.87 -15.38 1.22
CA SER A 368 -18.14 -16.09 1.03
C SER A 368 -19.05 -15.85 2.22
N LYS A 369 -20.37 -15.97 2.00
CA LYS A 369 -21.37 -15.84 3.07
C LYS A 369 -21.05 -16.77 4.24
N GLN A 370 -21.19 -16.27 5.46
CA GLN A 370 -20.99 -17.03 6.69
C GLN A 370 -22.30 -17.24 7.44
N ASN A 371 -22.28 -18.11 8.43
CA ASN A 371 -23.41 -18.33 9.34
C ASN A 371 -23.28 -17.44 10.58
N GLY A 372 -24.42 -16.92 11.04
CA GLY A 372 -24.54 -16.19 12.30
C GLY A 372 -24.11 -14.72 12.21
N ASP A 373 -23.92 -14.11 13.38
CA ASP A 373 -23.81 -12.67 13.54
C ASP A 373 -22.48 -12.06 13.06
N THR A 374 -21.49 -12.90 12.72
CA THR A 374 -20.23 -12.47 12.10
C THR A 374 -20.27 -12.50 10.58
N ASP A 375 -21.44 -12.69 9.97
CA ASP A 375 -21.59 -12.75 8.51
C ASP A 375 -21.27 -11.40 7.85
N PRO A 376 -20.24 -11.34 6.99
CA PRO A 376 -19.86 -10.09 6.33
C PRO A 376 -20.91 -9.62 5.32
N ALA A 377 -21.71 -10.52 4.73
CA ALA A 377 -22.79 -10.14 3.83
C ALA A 377 -23.88 -9.36 4.56
N ALA A 378 -24.43 -9.95 5.64
CA ALA A 378 -25.44 -9.30 6.46
C ALA A 378 -24.94 -7.96 7.05
N ALA A 379 -23.69 -7.90 7.51
CA ALA A 379 -23.11 -6.68 8.06
C ALA A 379 -22.95 -5.59 6.99
N LEU A 380 -22.47 -5.93 5.80
CA LEU A 380 -22.34 -4.99 4.68
C LEU A 380 -23.71 -4.50 4.20
N ASP A 381 -24.67 -5.40 4.03
CA ASP A 381 -26.03 -5.05 3.65
C ASP A 381 -26.68 -4.11 4.67
N LYS A 382 -26.49 -4.38 5.97
CA LYS A 382 -26.95 -3.50 7.04
C LYS A 382 -26.36 -2.10 6.88
N HIS A 383 -25.04 -1.99 6.69
CA HIS A 383 -24.37 -0.71 6.47
C HIS A 383 -24.94 0.03 5.24
N LEU A 384 -25.02 -0.64 4.09
CA LEU A 384 -25.50 -0.05 2.83
C LEU A 384 -27.00 0.32 2.90
N SER A 385 -27.81 -0.44 3.63
CA SER A 385 -29.24 -0.18 3.80
C SER A 385 -29.54 1.09 4.61
N THR A 386 -28.57 1.62 5.36
CA THR A 386 -28.76 2.80 6.22
C THR A 386 -29.22 4.02 5.42
N LEU A 387 -28.65 4.25 4.23
CA LEU A 387 -29.07 5.32 3.34
C LEU A 387 -30.48 5.09 2.79
N ALA A 388 -30.80 3.84 2.43
CA ALA A 388 -32.13 3.48 1.95
C ALA A 388 -33.20 3.68 3.03
N LYS A 389 -32.91 3.31 4.29
CA LYS A 389 -33.78 3.56 5.44
C LYS A 389 -33.97 5.05 5.71
N ALA A 390 -32.90 5.84 5.68
CA ALA A 390 -32.99 7.29 5.85
C ALA A 390 -33.83 7.94 4.74
N ALA A 391 -33.66 7.49 3.49
CA ALA A 391 -34.49 7.91 2.37
C ALA A 391 -35.97 7.53 2.58
N GLN A 392 -36.26 6.29 2.97
CA GLN A 392 -37.61 5.82 3.25
C GLN A 392 -38.27 6.60 4.41
N ALA A 393 -37.53 6.86 5.50
CA ALA A 393 -38.03 7.67 6.62
C ALA A 393 -38.33 9.12 6.21
N ALA A 394 -37.60 9.64 5.22
CA ALA A 394 -37.89 10.91 4.58
C ALA A 394 -39.02 10.85 3.53
N GLY A 395 -39.68 9.69 3.37
CA GLY A 395 -40.74 9.48 2.37
C GLY A 395 -40.23 9.43 0.93
N LEU A 396 -38.93 9.17 0.73
CA LEU A 396 -38.30 9.09 -0.58
C LEU A 396 -38.27 7.64 -1.07
N ASP A 397 -38.54 7.46 -2.37
CA ASP A 397 -38.32 6.18 -3.04
C ASP A 397 -36.84 5.74 -2.96
N PRO A 398 -36.54 4.43 -3.09
CA PRO A 398 -35.17 3.92 -3.02
C PRO A 398 -34.21 4.67 -3.95
N LEU A 399 -33.29 5.44 -3.34
CA LEU A 399 -32.36 6.29 -4.07
C LEU A 399 -31.19 5.46 -4.61
N GLN A 400 -31.07 5.39 -5.94
CA GLN A 400 -29.91 4.79 -6.58
C GLN A 400 -28.69 5.71 -6.46
N GLY A 401 -27.51 5.15 -6.20
CA GLY A 401 -26.26 5.93 -6.10
C GLY A 401 -25.96 6.77 -7.36
N HIS A 402 -26.38 6.29 -8.54
CA HIS A 402 -26.27 7.04 -9.80
C HIS A 402 -27.08 8.35 -9.79
N GLY A 403 -28.19 8.39 -9.04
CA GLY A 403 -29.03 9.57 -8.86
C GLY A 403 -28.30 10.77 -8.25
N ILE A 404 -27.27 10.53 -7.43
CA ILE A 404 -26.42 11.59 -6.84
C ILE A 404 -25.69 12.36 -7.95
N ARG A 405 -25.18 11.66 -8.96
CA ARG A 405 -24.46 12.27 -10.10
C ARG A 405 -25.39 13.06 -11.00
N ILE A 406 -26.62 12.57 -11.20
CA ILE A 406 -27.69 13.29 -11.91
C ILE A 406 -28.07 14.56 -11.12
N GLY A 407 -28.32 14.45 -9.82
CA GLY A 407 -28.70 15.56 -8.95
C GLY A 407 -27.61 16.64 -8.86
N SER A 408 -26.35 16.26 -8.71
CA SER A 408 -25.23 17.23 -8.70
C SER A 408 -25.08 17.95 -10.03
N THR A 409 -25.23 17.24 -11.15
CA THR A 409 -25.21 17.84 -12.50
C THR A 409 -26.33 18.86 -12.65
N LEU A 410 -27.55 18.49 -12.26
CA LEU A 410 -28.71 19.39 -12.26
C LEU A 410 -28.46 20.64 -11.41
N GLU A 411 -27.97 20.48 -10.17
CA GLU A 411 -27.74 21.60 -9.25
C GLU A 411 -26.72 22.61 -9.80
N TYR A 412 -25.60 22.13 -10.33
CA TYR A 412 -24.60 23.02 -10.93
C TYR A 412 -25.14 23.75 -12.16
N LEU A 413 -25.91 23.07 -13.02
CA LEU A 413 -26.50 23.68 -14.21
C LEU A 413 -27.58 24.71 -13.85
N LEU A 414 -28.39 24.45 -12.82
CA LEU A 414 -29.36 25.43 -12.30
C LEU A 414 -28.71 26.68 -11.71
N ARG A 415 -27.46 26.59 -11.24
CA ARG A 415 -26.63 27.72 -10.81
C ARG A 415 -25.91 28.43 -11.97
N GLY A 416 -26.22 28.07 -13.22
CA GLY A 416 -25.67 28.72 -14.41
C GLY A 416 -24.26 28.28 -14.80
N ILE A 417 -23.75 27.18 -14.25
CA ILE A 417 -22.46 26.63 -14.69
C ILE A 417 -22.57 26.15 -16.16
N PRO A 418 -21.67 26.57 -17.07
CA PRO A 418 -21.74 26.16 -18.48
C PRO A 418 -21.61 24.64 -18.68
N PHE A 419 -22.26 24.13 -19.73
CA PHE A 419 -22.26 22.70 -20.06
C PHE A 419 -20.86 22.11 -20.21
N GLU A 420 -19.94 22.82 -20.86
CA GLU A 420 -18.57 22.35 -21.08
C GLU A 420 -17.78 22.25 -19.76
N VAL A 421 -17.99 23.18 -18.83
CA VAL A 421 -17.40 23.11 -17.49
C VAL A 421 -17.96 21.91 -16.73
N MET A 422 -19.26 21.66 -16.84
CA MET A 422 -19.89 20.49 -16.22
C MET A 422 -19.42 19.18 -16.86
N LYS A 423 -19.20 19.14 -18.17
CA LYS A 423 -18.63 17.99 -18.90
C LYS A 423 -17.24 17.64 -18.37
N VAL A 424 -16.37 18.64 -18.21
CA VAL A 424 -15.03 18.46 -17.63
C VAL A 424 -15.13 18.00 -16.17
N LYS A 425 -15.97 18.66 -15.37
CA LYS A 425 -16.15 18.34 -13.94
C LYS A 425 -16.65 16.91 -13.70
N GLY A 426 -17.59 16.45 -14.52
CA GLY A 426 -18.09 15.08 -14.48
C GLY A 426 -17.40 14.13 -15.44
N ARG A 427 -16.24 14.51 -16.00
CA ARG A 427 -15.35 13.64 -16.79
C ARG A 427 -16.03 12.94 -17.97
N TRP A 428 -16.91 13.63 -18.68
CA TRP A 428 -17.54 13.10 -19.89
C TRP A 428 -16.70 13.46 -21.12
N ALA A 429 -16.29 12.45 -21.88
CA ALA A 429 -15.58 12.61 -23.15
C ALA A 429 -16.51 12.63 -24.38
N SER A 430 -17.82 12.42 -24.18
CA SER A 430 -18.83 12.32 -25.23
C SER A 430 -20.19 12.88 -24.79
N ASP A 431 -21.16 12.84 -25.70
CA ASP A 431 -22.55 13.28 -25.45
C ASP A 431 -23.33 12.39 -24.47
N ALA A 432 -22.69 11.39 -23.86
CA ALA A 432 -23.24 10.65 -22.72
C ALA A 432 -23.68 11.59 -21.57
N PHE A 433 -23.11 12.79 -21.48
CA PHE A 433 -23.55 13.87 -20.60
C PHE A 433 -25.05 14.22 -20.75
N LEU A 434 -25.59 14.17 -21.98
CA LEU A 434 -26.98 14.55 -22.25
C LEU A 434 -27.99 13.67 -21.50
N THR A 435 -27.62 12.43 -21.17
CA THR A 435 -28.51 11.49 -20.43
C THR A 435 -28.73 11.89 -18.97
N TYR A 436 -27.84 12.73 -18.42
CA TYR A 436 -27.91 13.26 -17.05
C TYR A 436 -28.69 14.57 -16.96
N LEU A 437 -29.04 15.17 -18.09
CA LEU A 437 -29.85 16.39 -18.10
C LEU A 437 -31.27 16.09 -17.65
N ARG A 438 -31.76 16.91 -16.71
CA ARG A 438 -33.13 16.90 -16.19
C ARG A 438 -33.61 18.35 -16.13
N LYS A 439 -34.93 18.59 -16.21
CA LYS A 439 -35.51 19.96 -16.21
C LYS A 439 -34.94 20.87 -17.32
N HIS A 440 -34.90 20.37 -18.55
CA HIS A 440 -34.31 21.04 -19.71
C HIS A 440 -34.72 22.51 -19.87
N THR A 441 -36.00 22.84 -19.69
CA THR A 441 -36.50 24.22 -19.80
C THR A 441 -35.82 25.18 -18.83
N GLN A 442 -35.60 24.75 -17.58
CA GLN A 442 -35.02 25.59 -16.52
C GLN A 442 -33.52 25.78 -16.70
N ILE A 443 -32.84 24.77 -17.26
CA ILE A 443 -31.42 24.83 -17.58
C ILE A 443 -31.16 25.64 -18.85
N LEU A 444 -31.97 25.44 -19.90
CA LEU A 444 -31.75 26.03 -21.21
C LEU A 444 -32.24 27.47 -21.31
N ALA A 445 -33.31 27.86 -20.60
CA ALA A 445 -33.86 29.21 -20.71
C ALA A 445 -32.84 30.32 -20.36
N PRO A 446 -32.10 30.26 -19.24
CA PRO A 446 -31.05 31.25 -18.95
C PRO A 446 -29.93 31.24 -20.00
N TYR A 447 -29.56 30.05 -20.49
CA TYR A 447 -28.49 29.91 -21.48
C TYR A 447 -28.87 30.47 -22.86
N MET A 448 -30.12 30.27 -23.28
CA MET A 448 -30.68 30.83 -24.51
C MET A 448 -30.84 32.34 -24.39
N GLN A 449 -31.34 32.85 -23.26
CA GLN A 449 -31.44 34.28 -23.02
C GLN A 449 -30.08 34.98 -22.98
N ALA A 450 -29.05 34.32 -22.44
CA ALA A 450 -27.67 34.81 -22.45
C ALA A 450 -26.97 34.71 -23.82
N ASN A 451 -27.53 33.97 -24.79
CA ASN A 451 -26.97 33.79 -26.13
C ASN A 451 -28.02 34.10 -27.23
N PRO A 452 -28.23 35.39 -27.56
CA PRO A 452 -29.29 35.83 -28.47
C PRO A 452 -29.27 35.17 -29.85
N LEU A 453 -28.08 34.81 -30.37
CA LEU A 453 -27.94 34.14 -31.66
C LEU A 453 -28.52 32.72 -31.66
N HIS A 454 -28.23 31.93 -30.62
CA HIS A 454 -28.77 30.57 -30.48
C HIS A 454 -30.27 30.59 -30.16
N HIS A 455 -30.73 31.60 -29.43
CA HIS A 455 -32.16 31.80 -29.16
C HIS A 455 -32.95 32.08 -30.44
N ASN A 456 -32.44 32.97 -31.29
CA ASN A 456 -33.08 33.31 -32.57
C ASN A 456 -33.11 32.12 -33.54
N GLU A 457 -32.03 31.34 -33.62
CA GLU A 457 -31.98 30.13 -34.44
C GLU A 457 -32.98 29.06 -33.95
N PHE A 458 -33.06 28.86 -32.64
CA PHE A 458 -34.04 27.95 -32.05
C PHE A 458 -35.48 28.41 -32.30
N ILE A 459 -35.79 29.69 -32.14
CA ILE A 459 -37.13 30.24 -32.45
C ILE A 459 -37.46 29.99 -33.94
N ARG A 460 -36.50 30.22 -34.84
CA ARG A 460 -36.67 29.98 -36.28
C ARG A 460 -36.99 28.52 -36.62
N LEU A 461 -36.40 27.57 -35.89
CA LEU A 461 -36.60 26.13 -36.12
C LEU A 461 -37.88 25.59 -35.46
N THR A 462 -38.30 26.16 -34.33
CA THR A 462 -39.42 25.65 -33.53
C THR A 462 -40.75 26.36 -33.77
N MET A 463 -40.75 27.58 -34.28
CA MET A 463 -41.96 28.33 -34.62
C MET A 463 -42.08 28.47 -36.14
N PRO A 464 -43.03 27.77 -36.80
CA PRO A 464 -43.22 27.91 -38.24
C PRO A 464 -43.67 29.35 -38.58
N PRO A 465 -43.29 29.88 -39.77
CA PRO A 465 -43.58 31.26 -40.12
C PRO A 465 -45.08 31.54 -40.09
N ILE A 466 -45.47 32.61 -39.40
CA ILE A 466 -46.85 33.10 -39.35
C ILE A 466 -47.28 33.41 -40.77
N ARG A 467 -48.21 32.60 -41.32
CA ARG A 467 -48.85 32.90 -42.60
C ARG A 467 -49.65 34.18 -42.42
N ARG A 468 -49.17 35.29 -42.96
CA ARG A 468 -49.95 36.52 -43.09
C ARG A 468 -50.98 36.27 -44.19
N GLY A 469 -52.26 36.35 -43.84
CA GLY A 469 -53.40 36.27 -44.76
C GLY A 469 -53.55 37.52 -45.59
#